data_AF-A0A917AJ63-F1
#
_entry.id   AF-A0A917AJ63-F1
#
_cell.length_a   1.000
_cell.length_b   1.000
_cell.length_c   1.000
_cell.angle_alpha   90.00
_cell.angle_beta   90.00
_cell.angle_gamma   90.00
#
_symmetry.space_group_name_H-M   'P 1'
#
loop_
_entity.id
_entity.type
_entity.pdbx_description
1 polymer ?
#
loop_
_entity_poly.entity_id
_entity_poly.type
_entity_poly.pdbx_seq_one_letter_code
_entity_poly.pdbx_strand_id
1 'polypeptide(L)'
;MDTNMKRMLDYVEAHITEDLSLSKVAKELHFSPYYCSVMFHRYFGETMKSYVQRRRILCATKELEGTNNRIIDIAMKYGYSSQESFSRAFSRTIGMSPKRFRDKPLPFAVYEKYKPMEEEVGVKNETITNIHRHLEKEYPLKTLHILNGLCMLESFQQHHLMSETATYLPFNEAMCWGEVSEVIFSPEFIQARTDSLKSTEAEYKKIVMEPLKPLFEEQFGIIVLWFGDDMFCQMNLITILAYLEQIQFEGDVFFCMVREQTDSMLPDAVEMKIEGYNDIYNTIICQQKAYNGALLPVTYQAMNLYLSYQEEKSEIIRYIKKNLHKENLVRELLTLFPQYGLGDLQYEWMIEAIETEEKRKVL
;
A
#
# COMPACT_ATOMS: atom_id res chain seq x y z
N MET A 1 9.64 21.49 -0.77
CA MET A 1 9.09 21.68 -2.14
C MET A 1 9.38 23.12 -2.57
N ASP A 2 9.75 23.36 -3.84
CA ASP A 2 9.91 24.72 -4.40
C ASP A 2 8.62 25.54 -4.21
N THR A 3 8.75 26.80 -3.81
CA THR A 3 7.65 27.77 -3.62
C THR A 3 6.73 27.87 -4.83
N ASN A 4 7.27 27.84 -6.06
CA ASN A 4 6.47 27.92 -7.28
C ASN A 4 5.68 26.63 -7.53
N MET A 5 6.26 25.48 -7.21
CA MET A 5 5.55 24.20 -7.28
C MET A 5 4.45 24.15 -6.21
N LYS A 6 4.69 24.65 -5.00
CA LYS A 6 3.67 24.74 -3.94
C LYS A 6 2.48 25.58 -4.39
N ARG A 7 2.72 26.77 -4.91
CA ARG A 7 1.65 27.64 -5.44
C ARG A 7 0.83 26.94 -6.52
N MET A 8 1.49 26.19 -7.39
CA MET A 8 0.82 25.46 -8.46
C MET A 8 0.00 24.27 -7.95
N LEU A 9 0.51 23.55 -6.96
CA LEU A 9 -0.24 22.49 -6.28
C LEU A 9 -1.45 23.05 -5.53
N ASP A 10 -1.25 24.09 -4.72
CA ASP A 10 -2.31 24.74 -3.95
C ASP A 10 -3.44 25.22 -4.87
N TYR A 11 -3.08 25.81 -6.02
CA TYR A 11 -4.06 26.23 -7.01
C TYR A 11 -4.84 25.04 -7.59
N VAL A 12 -4.15 23.96 -7.96
CA VAL A 12 -4.79 22.76 -8.52
C VAL A 12 -5.74 22.10 -7.52
N GLU A 13 -5.32 21.95 -6.26
CA GLU A 13 -6.16 21.36 -5.21
C GLU A 13 -7.38 22.23 -4.89
N ALA A 14 -7.21 23.56 -4.84
CA ALA A 14 -8.32 24.49 -4.58
C ALA A 14 -9.40 24.48 -5.68
N HIS A 15 -9.02 24.14 -6.93
CA HIS A 15 -9.91 24.15 -8.09
C HIS A 15 -10.17 22.73 -8.64
N ILE A 16 -10.04 21.70 -7.81
CA ILE A 16 -10.04 20.29 -8.27
C ILE A 16 -11.33 19.86 -8.98
N THR A 17 -12.46 20.48 -8.65
CA THR A 17 -13.79 20.25 -9.25
C THR A 17 -14.05 21.08 -10.50
N GLU A 18 -13.17 22.03 -10.84
CA GLU A 18 -13.35 22.93 -11.98
C GLU A 18 -12.73 22.38 -13.25
N ASP A 19 -13.05 22.96 -14.42
CA ASP A 19 -12.37 22.62 -15.67
C ASP A 19 -10.92 23.14 -15.64
N LEU A 20 -10.01 22.32 -15.11
CA LEU A 20 -8.58 22.60 -15.04
C LEU A 20 -7.86 22.16 -16.31
N SER A 21 -7.06 23.05 -16.87
CA SER A 21 -6.09 22.74 -17.90
C SER A 21 -4.74 23.35 -17.54
N LEU A 22 -3.67 22.74 -18.05
CA LEU A 22 -2.32 23.20 -17.79
C LEU A 22 -2.12 24.65 -18.23
N SER A 23 -2.74 25.04 -19.35
CA SER A 23 -2.73 26.41 -19.84
C SER A 23 -3.46 27.40 -18.91
N LYS A 24 -4.57 26.99 -18.29
CA LYS A 24 -5.29 27.82 -17.29
C LYS A 24 -4.43 28.05 -16.06
N VAL A 25 -3.85 26.99 -15.50
CA VAL A 25 -2.96 27.06 -14.34
C VAL A 25 -1.74 27.93 -14.64
N ALA A 26 -1.11 27.74 -15.82
CA ALA A 26 0.03 28.54 -16.25
C ALA A 26 -0.32 30.03 -16.37
N LYS A 27 -1.46 30.35 -17.00
CA LYS A 27 -1.93 31.74 -17.16
C LYS A 27 -2.16 32.40 -15.80
N GLU A 28 -2.85 31.72 -14.89
CA GLU A 28 -3.23 32.26 -13.59
C GLU A 28 -2.03 32.49 -12.67
N LEU A 29 -1.04 31.62 -12.74
CA LEU A 29 0.17 31.72 -11.92
C LEU A 29 1.29 32.53 -12.59
N HIS A 30 1.04 33.09 -13.77
CA HIS A 30 2.02 33.79 -14.61
C HIS A 30 3.25 32.94 -14.94
N PHE A 31 3.04 31.65 -15.19
CA PHE A 31 4.05 30.70 -15.64
C PHE A 31 3.88 30.35 -17.12
N SER A 32 4.93 29.83 -17.75
CA SER A 32 4.78 29.22 -19.07
C SER A 32 4.16 27.82 -18.93
N PRO A 33 3.30 27.39 -19.88
CA PRO A 33 2.79 26.02 -19.90
C PRO A 33 3.91 24.96 -19.91
N TYR A 34 5.01 25.25 -20.62
CA TYR A 34 6.17 24.37 -20.62
C TYR A 34 6.77 24.22 -19.21
N TYR A 35 6.95 25.32 -18.48
CA TYR A 35 7.44 25.30 -17.10
C TYR A 35 6.51 24.48 -16.19
N CYS A 36 5.20 24.72 -16.22
CA CYS A 36 4.25 23.96 -15.40
C CYS A 36 4.30 22.45 -15.69
N SER A 37 4.40 22.06 -16.97
CA SER A 37 4.49 20.66 -17.38
C SER A 37 5.77 20.00 -16.85
N VAL A 38 6.92 20.65 -17.05
CA VAL A 38 8.22 20.16 -16.58
C VAL A 38 8.25 20.07 -15.05
N MET A 39 7.68 21.05 -14.35
CA MET A 39 7.66 21.08 -12.90
C MET A 39 6.74 20.01 -12.32
N PHE A 40 5.50 19.86 -12.82
CA PHE A 40 4.60 18.79 -12.38
C PHE A 40 5.22 17.41 -12.62
N HIS A 41 5.79 17.17 -13.80
CA HIS A 41 6.41 15.90 -14.11
C HIS A 41 7.66 15.64 -13.25
N ARG A 42 8.44 16.67 -12.96
CA ARG A 42 9.61 16.58 -12.09
C ARG A 42 9.24 16.22 -10.65
N TYR A 43 8.19 16.82 -10.11
CA TYR A 43 7.78 16.63 -8.71
C TYR A 43 6.93 15.40 -8.48
N PHE A 44 6.00 15.09 -9.40
CA PHE A 44 5.04 14.00 -9.22
C PHE A 44 5.30 12.80 -10.12
N GLY A 45 6.28 12.83 -11.03
CA GLY A 45 6.55 11.73 -11.95
C GLY A 45 5.44 11.45 -12.97
N GLU A 46 4.36 12.22 -12.93
CA GLU A 46 3.15 12.09 -13.74
C GLU A 46 2.76 13.45 -14.37
N THR A 47 1.82 13.45 -15.31
CA THR A 47 1.32 14.70 -15.88
C THR A 47 0.33 15.37 -14.93
N MET A 48 0.17 16.70 -14.99
CA MET A 48 -0.85 17.40 -14.21
C MET A 48 -2.26 16.84 -14.45
N LYS A 49 -2.56 16.41 -15.69
CA LYS A 49 -3.85 15.79 -16.02
C LYS A 49 -4.04 14.46 -15.28
N SER A 50 -3.03 13.60 -15.26
CA SER A 50 -3.05 12.32 -14.52
C SER A 50 -3.23 12.56 -13.02
N TYR A 51 -2.49 13.52 -12.48
CA TYR A 51 -2.59 13.95 -11.08
C TYR A 51 -4.03 14.38 -10.73
N VAL A 52 -4.59 15.33 -11.49
CA VAL A 52 -5.94 15.84 -11.28
C VAL A 52 -6.99 14.73 -11.37
N GLN A 53 -6.86 13.83 -12.34
CA GLN A 53 -7.80 12.71 -12.49
C GLN A 53 -7.74 11.76 -11.28
N ARG A 54 -6.54 11.43 -10.80
CA ARG A 54 -6.37 10.59 -9.61
C ARG A 54 -6.93 11.26 -8.35
N ARG A 55 -6.62 12.54 -8.14
CA ARG A 55 -7.16 13.35 -7.04
C ARG A 55 -8.68 13.45 -7.05
N ARG A 56 -9.28 13.65 -8.22
CA ARG A 56 -10.73 13.64 -8.40
C ARG A 56 -11.37 12.32 -7.99
N ILE A 57 -10.78 11.18 -8.37
CA ILE A 57 -11.26 9.87 -7.91
C ILE A 57 -11.18 9.79 -6.38
N LEU A 58 -10.06 10.15 -5.77
CA LEU A 58 -9.92 10.10 -4.30
C LEU A 58 -10.95 10.97 -3.57
N CYS A 59 -11.17 12.20 -4.04
CA CYS A 59 -12.19 13.09 -3.50
C CYS A 59 -13.60 12.50 -3.70
N ALA A 60 -13.88 11.94 -4.87
CA ALA A 60 -15.14 11.25 -5.14
C ALA A 60 -15.34 10.03 -4.24
N THR A 61 -14.29 9.24 -3.96
CA THR A 61 -14.34 8.10 -3.04
C THR A 61 -14.76 8.55 -1.63
N LYS A 62 -14.16 9.63 -1.12
CA LYS A 62 -14.55 10.21 0.19
C LYS A 62 -16.02 10.70 0.19
N GLU A 63 -16.47 11.30 -0.91
CA GLU A 63 -17.88 11.73 -1.02
C GLU A 63 -18.86 10.56 -1.17
N LEU A 64 -18.44 9.46 -1.80
CA LEU A 64 -19.22 8.22 -1.87
C LEU A 64 -19.39 7.57 -0.49
N GLU A 65 -18.37 7.67 0.36
CA GLU A 65 -18.37 7.16 1.73
C GLU A 65 -19.23 8.03 2.66
N GLY A 66 -19.10 9.35 2.56
CA GLY A 66 -19.75 10.28 3.50
C GLY A 66 -21.14 10.79 3.10
N THR A 67 -21.64 10.47 1.90
CA THR A 67 -22.91 11.05 1.41
C THR A 67 -23.78 10.08 0.61
N ASN A 68 -25.06 10.41 0.50
CA ASN A 68 -26.03 9.72 -0.36
C ASN A 68 -26.24 10.41 -1.72
N ASN A 69 -25.35 11.31 -2.13
CA ASN A 69 -25.45 12.01 -3.42
C ASN A 69 -25.51 10.99 -4.58
N ARG A 70 -26.24 11.29 -5.66
CA ARG A 70 -26.31 10.33 -6.79
C ARG A 70 -24.91 10.18 -7.42
N ILE A 71 -24.57 8.97 -7.84
CA ILE A 71 -23.25 8.68 -8.44
C ILE A 71 -23.00 9.58 -9.66
N ILE A 72 -24.02 9.85 -10.47
CA ILE A 72 -23.93 10.81 -11.58
C ILE A 72 -23.61 12.24 -11.10
N ASP A 73 -24.21 12.71 -10.00
CA ASP A 73 -23.96 14.07 -9.52
C ASP A 73 -22.51 14.21 -9.03
N ILE A 74 -22.00 13.19 -8.32
CA ILE A 74 -20.59 13.10 -7.92
C ILE A 74 -19.68 13.06 -9.14
N ALA A 75 -20.01 12.25 -10.15
CA ALA A 75 -19.25 12.16 -11.40
C ALA A 75 -19.14 13.55 -12.07
N MET A 76 -20.26 14.25 -12.23
CA MET A 76 -20.31 15.57 -12.85
C MET A 76 -19.56 16.61 -12.02
N LYS A 77 -19.69 16.58 -10.68
CA LYS A 77 -18.96 17.47 -9.76
C LYS A 77 -17.44 17.34 -9.90
N TYR A 78 -16.95 16.12 -10.11
CA TYR A 78 -15.52 15.86 -10.33
C TYR A 78 -15.12 15.88 -11.81
N GLY A 79 -15.91 16.53 -12.67
CA GLY A 79 -15.55 16.85 -14.04
C GLY A 79 -15.56 15.67 -15.01
N TYR A 80 -16.31 14.60 -14.71
CA TYR A 80 -16.59 13.53 -15.66
C TYR A 80 -17.82 13.89 -16.49
N SER A 81 -17.79 13.57 -17.79
CA SER A 81 -18.89 13.87 -18.71
C SER A 81 -20.06 12.89 -18.62
N SER A 82 -19.86 11.74 -17.97
CA SER A 82 -20.91 10.73 -17.79
C SER A 82 -20.60 9.80 -16.60
N GLN A 83 -21.63 9.17 -16.04
CA GLN A 83 -21.47 8.17 -14.97
C GLN A 83 -20.63 6.96 -15.42
N GLU A 84 -20.71 6.56 -16.68
CA GLU A 84 -19.96 5.43 -17.24
C GLU A 84 -18.47 5.76 -17.35
N SER A 85 -18.13 7.00 -17.72
CA SER A 85 -16.74 7.45 -17.77
C SER A 85 -16.13 7.48 -16.36
N PHE A 86 -16.87 7.98 -15.38
CA PHE A 86 -16.49 7.98 -13.97
C PHE A 86 -16.34 6.56 -13.44
N SER A 87 -17.34 5.70 -13.65
CA SER A 87 -17.33 4.32 -13.14
C SER A 87 -16.15 3.52 -13.69
N ARG A 88 -15.80 3.69 -14.98
CA ARG A 88 -14.60 3.06 -15.55
C ARG A 88 -13.31 3.58 -14.92
N ALA A 89 -13.18 4.88 -14.73
CA ALA A 89 -12.00 5.46 -14.10
C ALA A 89 -11.88 5.02 -12.63
N PHE A 90 -12.98 5.07 -11.89
CA PHE A 90 -13.06 4.65 -10.50
C PHE A 90 -12.70 3.17 -10.34
N SER A 91 -13.28 2.27 -11.12
CA SER A 91 -12.95 0.83 -11.05
C SER A 91 -11.50 0.54 -11.39
N ARG A 92 -10.87 1.29 -12.31
CA ARG A 92 -9.45 1.14 -12.63
C ARG A 92 -8.53 1.65 -11.52
N THR A 93 -8.98 2.59 -10.70
CA THR A 93 -8.16 3.17 -9.62
C THR A 93 -8.38 2.47 -8.29
N ILE A 94 -9.63 2.10 -7.98
CA ILE A 94 -10.05 1.55 -6.69
C ILE A 94 -10.24 0.02 -6.75
N GLY A 95 -10.31 -0.58 -7.94
CA GLY A 95 -10.49 -2.04 -8.08
C GLY A 95 -11.94 -2.53 -7.91
N MET A 96 -12.89 -1.62 -7.69
CA MET A 96 -14.32 -1.95 -7.63
C MET A 96 -15.19 -0.80 -8.13
N SER A 97 -16.46 -1.10 -8.44
CA SER A 97 -17.39 -0.08 -8.94
C SER A 97 -17.79 0.94 -7.85
N PRO A 98 -18.14 2.19 -8.23
CA PRO A 98 -18.62 3.19 -7.27
C PRO A 98 -19.83 2.75 -6.45
N LYS A 99 -20.74 1.99 -7.06
CA LYS A 99 -21.93 1.45 -6.39
C LYS A 99 -21.54 0.44 -5.32
N ARG A 100 -20.70 -0.54 -5.68
CA ARG A 100 -20.23 -1.56 -4.72
C ARG A 100 -19.48 -0.93 -3.56
N PHE A 101 -18.66 0.08 -3.84
CA PHE A 101 -17.94 0.82 -2.81
C PHE A 101 -18.89 1.57 -1.87
N ARG A 102 -19.96 2.19 -2.39
CA ARG A 102 -20.98 2.84 -1.55
C ARG A 102 -21.73 1.84 -0.66
N ASP A 103 -22.12 0.70 -1.23
CA ASP A 103 -22.91 -0.30 -0.52
C ASP A 103 -22.08 -0.96 0.60
N LYS A 104 -20.77 -1.13 0.37
CA LYS A 104 -19.82 -1.64 1.36
C LYS A 104 -18.47 -0.94 1.16
N PRO A 105 -18.21 0.18 1.88
CA PRO A 105 -16.91 0.82 1.89
C PRO A 105 -15.86 -0.17 2.36
N LEU A 106 -14.73 -0.22 1.65
CA LEU A 106 -13.60 -1.08 1.99
C LEU A 106 -12.31 -0.27 1.99
N PRO A 107 -11.29 -0.70 2.75
CA PRO A 107 -10.01 -0.02 2.81
C PRO A 107 -9.36 0.14 1.44
N PHE A 108 -8.92 1.36 1.14
CA PHE A 108 -8.18 1.74 -0.07
C PHE A 108 -6.98 2.62 0.33
N ALA A 109 -5.91 2.52 -0.45
CA ALA A 109 -4.71 3.32 -0.24
C ALA A 109 -4.87 4.74 -0.80
N VAL A 110 -4.28 5.70 -0.08
CA VAL A 110 -4.22 7.11 -0.46
C VAL A 110 -2.77 7.51 -0.60
N TYR A 111 -2.23 7.37 -1.81
CA TYR A 111 -0.85 7.79 -2.10
C TYR A 111 -0.79 9.29 -2.38
N GLU A 112 -0.60 10.07 -1.33
CA GLU A 112 -0.41 11.52 -1.42
C GLU A 112 1.10 11.82 -1.38
N LYS A 113 1.70 12.08 -2.55
CA LYS A 113 3.11 12.50 -2.66
C LYS A 113 3.44 13.78 -1.86
N TYR A 114 2.42 14.49 -1.40
CA TYR A 114 2.55 15.67 -0.55
C TYR A 114 1.34 15.78 0.37
N LYS A 115 1.60 15.82 1.68
CA LYS A 115 0.61 16.16 2.70
C LYS A 115 0.91 17.59 3.19
N PRO A 116 -0.05 18.53 3.16
CA PRO A 116 0.06 19.74 3.97
C PRO A 116 0.23 19.31 5.43
N MET A 117 1.24 19.86 6.09
CA MET A 117 1.63 19.48 7.44
C MET A 117 0.58 19.96 8.44
N GLU A 118 -0.41 19.11 8.75
CA GLU A 118 -1.31 19.21 9.89
C GLU A 118 -2.05 17.87 10.01
N GLU A 119 -1.65 17.02 10.97
CA GLU A 119 -2.58 16.31 11.86
C GLU A 119 -1.86 15.38 12.87
N GLU A 120 -2.45 15.36 14.06
CA GLU A 120 -2.00 14.92 15.37
C GLU A 120 -1.68 13.42 15.52
N VAL A 121 -0.56 13.15 16.22
CA VAL A 121 -0.07 11.82 16.65
C VAL A 121 -1.00 11.14 17.68
N GLY A 122 -2.15 11.74 18.02
CA GLY A 122 -3.04 11.30 19.10
C GLY A 122 -4.16 10.32 18.70
N VAL A 123 -4.61 10.33 17.44
CA VAL A 123 -5.84 9.62 16.99
C VAL A 123 -5.64 8.10 16.84
N LYS A 124 -4.41 7.65 16.59
CA LYS A 124 -4.08 6.24 16.32
C LYS A 124 -4.23 5.32 17.53
N ASN A 125 -3.76 5.78 18.69
CA ASN A 125 -3.74 4.97 19.92
C ASN A 125 -5.16 4.69 20.43
N GLU A 126 -6.05 5.67 20.35
CA GLU A 126 -7.45 5.52 20.76
C GLU A 126 -8.19 4.55 19.83
N THR A 127 -7.93 4.60 18.52
CA THR A 127 -8.56 3.69 17.55
C THR A 127 -8.14 2.24 17.78
N ILE A 128 -6.84 1.98 17.98
CA ILE A 128 -6.32 0.63 18.29
C ILE A 128 -6.96 0.11 19.58
N THR A 129 -7.01 0.94 20.63
CA THR A 129 -7.64 0.58 21.91
C THR A 129 -9.12 0.25 21.75
N ASN A 130 -9.85 0.99 20.90
CA ASN A 130 -11.26 0.75 20.63
C ASN A 130 -11.48 -0.56 19.87
N ILE A 131 -10.62 -0.90 18.91
CA ILE A 131 -10.65 -2.18 18.20
C ILE A 131 -10.43 -3.34 19.18
N HIS A 132 -9.40 -3.26 20.04
CA HIS A 132 -9.16 -4.29 21.05
C HIS A 132 -10.39 -4.50 21.94
N ARG A 133 -10.95 -3.42 22.49
CA ARG A 133 -12.14 -3.48 23.36
C ARG A 133 -13.35 -4.08 22.64
N HIS A 134 -13.54 -3.78 21.36
CA HIS A 134 -14.64 -4.32 20.57
C HIS A 134 -14.45 -5.83 20.33
N LEU A 135 -13.27 -6.23 19.86
CA LEU A 135 -12.97 -7.64 19.58
C LEU A 135 -13.04 -8.51 20.84
N GLU A 136 -12.45 -8.06 21.95
CA GLU A 136 -12.50 -8.78 23.22
C GLU A 136 -13.92 -8.93 23.78
N LYS A 137 -14.77 -7.94 23.53
CA LYS A 137 -16.17 -7.96 24.00
C LYS A 137 -17.04 -8.88 23.14
N GLU A 138 -16.93 -8.79 21.83
CA GLU A 138 -17.78 -9.54 20.89
C GLU A 138 -17.29 -10.99 20.73
N TYR A 139 -16.00 -11.25 20.89
CA TYR A 139 -15.38 -12.55 20.66
C TYR A 139 -14.46 -12.95 21.83
N PRO A 140 -14.97 -13.65 22.86
CA PRO A 140 -14.18 -14.08 24.03
C PRO A 140 -13.32 -15.32 23.72
N LEU A 141 -12.63 -15.31 22.59
CA LEU A 141 -11.76 -16.38 22.12
C LEU A 141 -10.29 -15.97 22.26
N LYS A 142 -9.39 -16.95 22.23
CA LYS A 142 -7.95 -16.68 22.23
C LYS A 142 -7.56 -15.98 20.94
N THR A 143 -7.00 -14.78 21.05
CA THR A 143 -6.70 -13.89 19.92
C THR A 143 -5.21 -13.79 19.65
N LEU A 144 -4.84 -13.88 18.38
CA LEU A 144 -3.49 -13.62 17.88
C LEU A 144 -3.48 -12.33 17.06
N HIS A 145 -2.61 -11.38 17.41
CA HIS A 145 -2.31 -10.19 16.64
C HIS A 145 -1.02 -10.41 15.84
N ILE A 146 -1.11 -10.29 14.52
CA ILE A 146 0.02 -10.37 13.59
C ILE A 146 0.30 -8.96 13.08
N LEU A 147 1.47 -8.42 13.41
CA LEU A 147 1.87 -7.05 13.05
C LEU A 147 2.91 -7.09 11.95
N ASN A 148 2.79 -6.22 10.94
CA ASN A 148 3.77 -6.17 9.86
C ASN A 148 5.12 -5.63 10.35
N GLY A 149 6.07 -6.54 10.59
CA GLY A 149 7.42 -6.23 11.02
C GLY A 149 7.60 -5.95 12.52
N LEU A 150 8.86 -6.06 12.96
CA LEU A 150 9.27 -5.81 14.34
C LEU A 150 9.02 -4.37 14.80
N CYS A 151 9.22 -3.38 13.92
CA CYS A 151 9.01 -1.97 14.26
C CYS A 151 7.58 -1.68 14.72
N MET A 152 6.58 -2.34 14.11
CA MET A 152 5.18 -2.16 14.52
C MET A 152 4.92 -2.79 15.89
N LEU A 153 5.50 -3.97 16.17
CA LEU A 153 5.41 -4.60 17.49
C LEU A 153 6.04 -3.73 18.58
N GLU A 154 7.23 -3.19 18.34
CA GLU A 154 7.90 -2.28 19.27
C GLU A 154 7.07 -1.01 19.52
N SER A 155 6.43 -0.47 18.48
CA SER A 155 5.51 0.66 18.61
C SER A 155 4.31 0.33 19.51
N PHE A 156 3.71 -0.85 19.36
CA PHE A 156 2.62 -1.30 20.21
C PHE A 156 3.05 -1.46 21.67
N GLN A 157 4.27 -1.96 21.92
CA GLN A 157 4.85 -2.07 23.26
C GLN A 157 5.10 -0.70 23.90
N GLN A 158 5.77 0.20 23.17
CA GLN A 158 6.16 1.52 23.67
C GLN A 158 4.94 2.39 24.02
N HIS A 159 3.83 2.25 23.30
CA HIS A 159 2.61 3.01 23.52
C HIS A 159 1.57 2.27 24.37
N HIS A 160 1.94 1.13 24.98
CA HIS A 160 1.05 0.32 25.83
C HIS A 160 -0.28 -0.08 25.15
N LEU A 161 -0.20 -0.45 23.87
CA LEU A 161 -1.37 -0.79 23.05
C LEU A 161 -1.71 -2.28 23.12
N MET A 162 -0.88 -3.11 23.73
CA MET A 162 -1.07 -4.56 23.78
C MET A 162 -2.04 -4.96 24.89
N SER A 163 -2.95 -5.88 24.58
CA SER A 163 -3.81 -6.54 25.54
C SER A 163 -3.04 -7.64 26.30
N GLU A 164 -3.27 -7.74 27.60
CA GLU A 164 -2.67 -8.79 28.44
C GLU A 164 -3.22 -10.20 28.13
N THR A 165 -4.39 -10.28 27.50
CA THR A 165 -5.07 -11.55 27.21
C THR A 165 -4.83 -12.06 25.79
N ALA A 166 -4.11 -11.31 24.95
CA ALA A 166 -3.85 -11.64 23.56
C ALA A 166 -2.37 -11.91 23.28
N THR A 167 -2.11 -12.72 22.25
CA THR A 167 -0.74 -12.98 21.77
C THR A 167 -0.42 -12.00 20.65
N TYR A 168 0.81 -11.49 20.61
CA TYR A 168 1.27 -10.57 19.56
C TYR A 168 2.57 -11.10 18.96
N LEU A 169 2.67 -11.08 17.63
CA LEU A 169 3.90 -11.45 16.93
C LEU A 169 4.17 -10.55 15.73
N PRO A 170 5.45 -10.36 15.36
CA PRO A 170 5.81 -9.66 14.14
C PRO A 170 5.87 -10.63 12.95
N PHE A 171 5.28 -10.24 11.83
CA PHE A 171 5.46 -10.89 10.53
C PHE A 171 6.64 -10.25 9.81
N ASN A 172 7.81 -10.87 9.90
CA ASN A 172 9.08 -10.33 9.41
C ASN A 172 9.49 -10.89 8.04
N GLU A 173 8.54 -11.37 7.23
CA GLU A 173 8.88 -11.79 5.88
C GLU A 173 9.11 -10.57 4.98
N ALA A 174 10.15 -10.67 4.14
CA ALA A 174 10.49 -9.66 3.15
C ALA A 174 10.00 -10.10 1.77
N MET A 175 8.68 -10.12 1.56
CA MET A 175 8.12 -10.40 0.24
C MET A 175 8.47 -9.28 -0.76
N CYS A 176 8.09 -9.49 -2.01
CA CYS A 176 8.36 -8.64 -3.17
C CYS A 176 9.74 -8.80 -3.84
N TRP A 177 10.71 -9.47 -3.24
CA TRP A 177 12.03 -9.66 -3.87
C TRP A 177 12.38 -11.13 -4.10
N GLY A 178 12.85 -11.44 -5.31
CA GLY A 178 13.32 -12.76 -5.70
C GLY A 178 12.22 -13.82 -5.86
N GLU A 179 12.63 -15.07 -5.95
CA GLU A 179 11.74 -16.22 -6.18
C GLU A 179 11.08 -16.71 -4.88
N VAL A 180 9.95 -17.39 -5.03
CA VAL A 180 9.14 -17.94 -3.95
C VAL A 180 8.60 -19.32 -4.32
N SER A 181 8.09 -20.06 -3.34
CA SER A 181 7.42 -21.36 -3.50
C SER A 181 5.91 -21.21 -3.31
N GLU A 182 5.14 -22.13 -3.91
CA GLU A 182 3.69 -22.22 -3.73
C GLU A 182 3.30 -22.59 -2.29
N VAL A 183 4.05 -23.49 -1.65
CA VAL A 183 3.77 -23.93 -0.27
C VAL A 183 4.53 -23.04 0.70
N ILE A 184 3.80 -22.21 1.44
CA ILE A 184 4.40 -21.17 2.29
C ILE A 184 5.03 -21.82 3.52
N PHE A 185 6.24 -21.36 3.88
CA PHE A 185 7.08 -21.90 4.97
C PHE A 185 7.52 -23.37 4.80
N SER A 186 7.37 -23.97 3.61
CA SER A 186 8.01 -25.25 3.31
C SER A 186 9.54 -25.13 3.26
N PRO A 187 10.30 -26.24 3.31
CA PRO A 187 11.75 -26.20 3.09
C PRO A 187 12.13 -25.52 1.77
N GLU A 188 11.37 -25.75 0.70
CA GLU A 188 11.57 -25.13 -0.62
C GLU A 188 11.30 -23.62 -0.58
N PHE A 189 10.27 -23.19 0.16
CA PHE A 189 10.00 -21.77 0.39
C PHE A 189 11.17 -21.12 1.11
N ILE A 190 11.61 -21.70 2.23
CA ILE A 190 12.73 -21.16 3.03
C ILE A 190 13.98 -21.06 2.17
N GLN A 191 14.31 -22.09 1.39
CA GLN A 191 15.45 -22.07 0.48
C GLN A 191 15.35 -20.95 -0.56
N ALA A 192 14.20 -20.81 -1.24
CA ALA A 192 13.98 -19.75 -2.21
C ALA A 192 14.09 -18.35 -1.60
N ARG A 193 13.60 -18.16 -0.36
CA ARG A 193 13.73 -16.89 0.38
C ARG A 193 15.18 -16.61 0.77
N THR A 194 15.91 -17.59 1.30
CA THR A 194 17.32 -17.39 1.69
C THR A 194 18.20 -17.01 0.50
N ASP A 195 17.98 -17.64 -0.65
CA ASP A 195 18.69 -17.31 -1.89
C ASP A 195 18.37 -15.90 -2.36
N SER A 196 17.09 -15.52 -2.32
CA SER A 196 16.61 -14.19 -2.72
C SER A 196 17.11 -13.07 -1.82
N LEU A 197 17.19 -13.32 -0.51
CA LEU A 197 17.58 -12.34 0.51
C LEU A 197 19.10 -12.33 0.78
N LYS A 198 19.87 -13.20 0.11
CA LYS A 198 21.32 -13.39 0.35
C LYS A 198 21.63 -13.65 1.83
N SER A 199 20.82 -14.47 2.48
CA SER A 199 20.93 -14.81 3.92
C SER A 199 21.05 -16.32 4.12
N THR A 200 21.49 -16.76 5.30
CA THR A 200 21.53 -18.18 5.66
C THR A 200 20.17 -18.67 6.18
N GLU A 201 19.91 -19.97 6.07
CA GLU A 201 18.70 -20.59 6.64
C GLU A 201 18.58 -20.35 8.16
N ALA A 202 19.69 -20.35 8.88
CA ALA A 202 19.70 -20.10 10.33
C ALA A 202 19.28 -18.66 10.67
N GLU A 203 19.79 -17.67 9.93
CA GLU A 203 19.39 -16.27 10.10
C GLU A 203 17.94 -16.03 9.72
N TYR A 204 17.51 -16.59 8.58
CA TYR A 204 16.12 -16.52 8.13
C TYR A 204 15.17 -17.11 9.17
N LYS A 205 15.46 -18.32 9.67
CA LYS A 205 14.65 -18.96 10.73
C LYS A 205 14.58 -18.11 11.99
N LYS A 206 15.68 -17.50 12.41
CA LYS A 206 15.72 -16.62 13.58
C LYS A 206 14.86 -15.36 13.42
N ILE A 207 14.88 -14.75 12.24
CA ILE A 207 14.17 -13.47 11.99
C ILE A 207 12.70 -13.69 11.68
N VAL A 208 12.38 -14.73 10.90
CA VAL A 208 11.03 -14.97 10.35
C VAL A 208 10.31 -16.08 11.09
N MET A 209 10.92 -17.25 11.21
CA MET A 209 10.22 -18.45 11.70
C MET A 209 10.07 -18.48 13.23
N GLU A 210 11.10 -18.09 13.97
CA GLU A 210 11.09 -18.11 15.44
C GLU A 210 10.01 -17.21 16.04
N PRO A 211 9.81 -15.96 15.58
CA PRO A 211 8.71 -15.12 16.07
C PRO A 211 7.33 -15.65 15.70
N LEU A 212 7.22 -16.46 14.65
CA LEU A 212 5.97 -17.08 14.20
C LEU A 212 5.60 -18.36 14.96
N LYS A 213 6.44 -18.85 15.86
CA LYS A 213 6.15 -20.07 16.65
C LYS A 213 4.75 -20.13 17.27
N PRO A 214 4.21 -19.06 17.89
CA PRO A 214 2.85 -19.11 18.42
C PRO A 214 1.81 -19.47 17.36
N LEU A 215 1.93 -18.94 16.13
CA LEU A 215 1.04 -19.27 15.02
C LEU A 215 1.08 -20.76 14.63
N PHE A 216 2.25 -21.41 14.78
CA PHE A 216 2.44 -22.81 14.42
C PHE A 216 2.08 -23.79 15.54
N GLU A 217 2.24 -23.37 16.80
CA GLU A 217 2.21 -24.25 17.97
C GLU A 217 0.93 -24.10 18.80
N GLU A 218 0.19 -23.00 18.64
CA GLU A 218 -0.98 -22.67 19.44
C GLU A 218 -2.26 -22.59 18.58
N GLN A 219 -3.41 -22.88 19.20
CA GLN A 219 -4.72 -22.69 18.59
C GLN A 219 -5.30 -21.33 18.96
N PHE A 220 -5.75 -20.58 17.97
CA PHE A 220 -6.43 -19.29 18.12
C PHE A 220 -7.82 -19.36 17.51
N GLY A 221 -8.78 -18.72 18.17
CA GLY A 221 -10.13 -18.55 17.59
C GLY A 221 -10.21 -17.33 16.70
N ILE A 222 -9.30 -16.37 16.87
CA ILE A 222 -9.27 -15.11 16.12
C ILE A 222 -7.83 -14.76 15.75
N ILE A 223 -7.64 -14.28 14.52
CA ILE A 223 -6.42 -13.64 14.06
C ILE A 223 -6.72 -12.21 13.63
N VAL A 224 -5.96 -11.24 14.14
CA VAL A 224 -6.04 -9.84 13.76
C VAL A 224 -4.76 -9.43 13.03
N LEU A 225 -4.89 -9.06 11.77
CA LEU A 225 -3.81 -8.71 10.86
C LEU A 225 -3.64 -7.18 10.80
N TRP A 226 -2.51 -6.67 11.27
CA TRP A 226 -2.17 -5.24 11.26
C TRP A 226 -1.16 -4.95 10.15
N PHE A 227 -1.64 -4.49 8.99
CA PHE A 227 -0.83 -4.28 7.80
C PHE A 227 -1.05 -2.89 7.19
N GLY A 228 0.01 -2.33 6.61
CA GLY A 228 0.02 -1.04 5.93
C GLY A 228 -0.75 -1.00 4.62
N ASP A 229 -0.93 0.21 4.07
CA ASP A 229 -1.56 0.46 2.76
C ASP A 229 -0.58 0.52 1.58
N ASP A 230 0.71 0.39 1.86
CA ASP A 230 1.78 0.27 0.87
C ASP A 230 1.81 -1.13 0.20
N MET A 231 2.51 -1.19 -0.94
CA MET A 231 2.63 -2.41 -1.73
C MET A 231 3.22 -3.59 -0.95
N PHE A 232 4.27 -3.36 -0.17
CA PHE A 232 5.01 -4.41 0.52
C PHE A 232 4.16 -5.05 1.62
N CYS A 233 3.53 -4.23 2.46
CA CYS A 233 2.57 -4.69 3.47
C CYS A 233 1.46 -5.53 2.86
N GLN A 234 0.93 -5.13 1.71
CA GLN A 234 -0.16 -5.85 1.05
C GLN A 234 0.29 -7.17 0.42
N MET A 235 1.55 -7.30 -0.04
CA MET A 235 2.08 -8.60 -0.49
C MET A 235 2.25 -9.54 0.70
N ASN A 236 2.73 -9.04 1.84
CA ASN A 236 2.79 -9.81 3.08
C ASN A 236 1.40 -10.23 3.57
N LEU A 237 0.40 -9.35 3.44
CA LEU A 237 -1.01 -9.66 3.77
C LEU A 237 -1.54 -10.83 2.92
N ILE A 238 -1.29 -10.82 1.61
CA ILE A 238 -1.66 -11.93 0.72
C ILE A 238 -0.96 -13.22 1.18
N THR A 239 0.34 -13.17 1.48
CA THR A 239 1.11 -14.33 1.92
C THR A 239 0.55 -14.93 3.21
N ILE A 240 0.30 -14.13 4.25
CA ILE A 240 -0.23 -14.67 5.51
C ILE A 240 -1.64 -15.23 5.33
N LEU A 241 -2.52 -14.58 4.56
CA LEU A 241 -3.87 -15.09 4.29
C LEU A 241 -3.84 -16.41 3.48
N ALA A 242 -2.95 -16.52 2.51
CA ALA A 242 -2.74 -17.76 1.76
C ALA A 242 -2.19 -18.87 2.65
N TYR A 243 -1.27 -18.55 3.57
CA TYR A 243 -0.78 -19.52 4.55
C TYR A 243 -1.90 -20.02 5.47
N LEU A 244 -2.74 -19.11 5.98
CA LEU A 244 -3.90 -19.47 6.81
C LEU A 244 -4.87 -20.40 6.05
N GLU A 245 -5.08 -20.17 4.75
CA GLU A 245 -5.86 -21.09 3.91
C GLU A 245 -5.17 -22.46 3.74
N GLN A 246 -3.84 -22.47 3.51
CA GLN A 246 -3.06 -23.71 3.35
C GLN A 246 -3.10 -24.62 4.59
N ILE A 247 -3.14 -24.02 5.79
CA ILE A 247 -3.28 -24.76 7.06
C ILE A 247 -4.74 -25.00 7.47
N GLN A 248 -5.70 -24.55 6.66
CA GLN A 248 -7.14 -24.68 6.92
C GLN A 248 -7.55 -24.05 8.26
N PHE A 249 -7.09 -22.82 8.53
CA PHE A 249 -7.47 -22.09 9.74
C PHE A 249 -8.99 -21.88 9.82
N GLU A 250 -9.61 -22.34 10.90
CA GLU A 250 -11.08 -22.33 11.07
C GLU A 250 -11.60 -21.11 11.85
N GLY A 251 -10.72 -20.26 12.39
CA GLY A 251 -11.10 -19.10 13.19
C GLY A 251 -11.41 -17.85 12.35
N ASP A 252 -11.87 -16.81 13.03
CA ASP A 252 -12.18 -15.52 12.40
C ASP A 252 -10.90 -14.73 12.11
N VAL A 253 -10.82 -14.11 10.93
CA VAL A 253 -9.67 -13.29 10.54
C VAL A 253 -10.13 -11.85 10.34
N PHE A 254 -9.48 -10.90 11.00
CA PHE A 254 -9.77 -9.47 10.88
C PHE A 254 -8.55 -8.73 10.32
N PHE A 255 -8.79 -7.82 9.38
CA PHE A 255 -7.76 -6.94 8.82
C PHE A 255 -7.94 -5.52 9.35
N CYS A 256 -6.90 -5.01 9.99
CA CYS A 256 -6.77 -3.63 10.45
C CYS A 256 -5.75 -2.92 9.56
N MET A 257 -6.22 -2.00 8.71
CA MET A 257 -5.33 -1.24 7.83
C MET A 257 -4.71 -0.06 8.58
N VAL A 258 -3.38 -0.08 8.69
CA VAL A 258 -2.59 1.07 9.15
C VAL A 258 -2.29 1.94 7.95
N ARG A 259 -2.60 3.23 7.98
CA ARG A 259 -2.13 4.14 6.93
C ARG A 259 -0.71 4.57 7.27
N GLU A 260 0.23 4.36 6.37
CA GLU A 260 1.63 4.76 6.61
C GLU A 260 1.83 6.27 6.42
N GLN A 261 1.09 6.89 5.49
CA GLN A 261 1.26 8.31 5.11
C GLN A 261 0.40 9.28 5.93
N THR A 262 -0.61 8.76 6.63
CA THR A 262 -1.45 9.52 7.54
C THR A 262 -1.54 8.72 8.82
N ASP A 263 -1.22 9.31 9.98
CA ASP A 263 -1.27 8.63 11.28
C ASP A 263 -2.73 8.36 11.75
N SER A 264 -3.61 8.01 10.81
CA SER A 264 -5.02 7.68 10.98
C SER A 264 -5.26 6.22 10.57
N MET A 265 -5.92 5.48 11.44
CA MET A 265 -6.53 4.19 11.09
C MET A 265 -7.85 4.49 10.38
N LEU A 266 -8.19 3.72 9.33
CA LEU A 266 -9.59 3.68 8.91
C LEU A 266 -10.41 3.07 10.05
N PRO A 267 -11.61 3.59 10.36
CA PRO A 267 -12.45 2.96 11.35
C PRO A 267 -12.88 1.58 10.84
N ASP A 268 -12.94 0.64 11.79
CA ASP A 268 -13.41 -0.74 11.72
C ASP A 268 -12.46 -1.78 11.09
N ALA A 269 -12.17 -2.81 11.89
CA ALA A 269 -11.50 -4.01 11.43
C ALA A 269 -12.37 -4.73 10.40
N VAL A 270 -11.80 -5.10 9.26
CA VAL A 270 -12.53 -5.76 8.18
C VAL A 270 -12.44 -7.27 8.39
N GLU A 271 -13.58 -7.92 8.53
CA GLU A 271 -13.64 -9.39 8.52
C GLU A 271 -13.20 -9.93 7.15
N MET A 272 -12.25 -10.85 7.17
CA MET A 272 -11.58 -11.42 6.02
C MET A 272 -12.00 -12.87 5.84
N LYS A 273 -12.32 -13.21 4.59
CA LYS A 273 -12.43 -14.60 4.15
C LYS A 273 -11.08 -15.04 3.61
N ILE A 274 -10.54 -16.15 4.13
CA ILE A 274 -9.24 -16.68 3.69
C ILE A 274 -9.38 -17.53 2.42
N GLU A 275 -10.58 -17.98 2.06
CA GLU A 275 -10.78 -18.83 0.89
C GLU A 275 -10.43 -18.10 -0.41
N GLY A 276 -9.61 -18.75 -1.24
CA GLY A 276 -9.12 -18.23 -2.51
C GLY A 276 -7.82 -17.43 -2.41
N TYR A 277 -7.31 -17.15 -1.21
CA TYR A 277 -6.05 -16.43 -1.06
C TYR A 277 -4.82 -17.21 -1.54
N ASN A 278 -4.86 -18.54 -1.55
CA ASN A 278 -3.85 -19.41 -2.13
C ASN A 278 -3.78 -19.23 -3.66
N ASP A 279 -4.93 -19.10 -4.34
CA ASP A 279 -4.96 -18.79 -5.77
C ASP A 279 -4.49 -17.36 -6.06
N ILE A 280 -4.88 -16.40 -5.21
CA ILE A 280 -4.40 -15.01 -5.27
C ILE A 280 -2.87 -14.97 -5.10
N TYR A 281 -2.33 -15.65 -4.10
CA TYR A 281 -0.89 -15.74 -3.82
C TYR A 281 -0.13 -16.37 -4.99
N ASN A 282 -0.59 -17.52 -5.49
CA ASN A 282 0.05 -18.19 -6.62
C ASN A 282 0.01 -17.33 -7.89
N THR A 283 -1.11 -16.64 -8.15
CA THR A 283 -1.24 -15.78 -9.32
C THR A 283 -0.37 -14.53 -9.22
N ILE A 284 -0.46 -13.80 -8.11
CA ILE A 284 0.19 -12.50 -7.95
C ILE A 284 1.66 -12.67 -7.62
N ILE A 285 2.01 -13.50 -6.62
CA ILE A 285 3.36 -13.55 -6.06
C ILE A 285 4.21 -14.59 -6.80
N CYS A 286 3.76 -15.84 -6.92
CA CYS A 286 4.55 -16.89 -7.56
C CYS A 286 4.67 -16.68 -9.08
N GLN A 287 3.57 -16.33 -9.74
CA GLN A 287 3.51 -16.20 -11.20
C GLN A 287 3.70 -14.76 -11.69
N GLN A 288 3.67 -13.76 -10.80
CA GLN A 288 3.76 -12.34 -11.16
C GLN A 288 2.75 -11.93 -12.24
N LYS A 289 1.49 -12.32 -12.06
CA LYS A 289 0.37 -12.01 -12.96
C LYS A 289 -0.74 -11.24 -12.27
N ALA A 290 -1.46 -10.46 -13.06
CA ALA A 290 -2.64 -9.76 -12.60
C ALA A 290 -3.75 -10.75 -12.25
N TYR A 291 -4.25 -10.65 -11.02
CA TYR A 291 -5.43 -11.38 -10.57
C TYR A 291 -6.70 -10.64 -11.02
N ASN A 292 -7.59 -11.37 -11.71
CA ASN A 292 -8.81 -10.79 -12.28
C ASN A 292 -10.06 -10.97 -11.41
N GLY A 293 -9.93 -11.66 -10.27
CA GLY A 293 -11.01 -11.85 -9.30
C GLY A 293 -11.21 -10.65 -8.37
N ALA A 294 -12.02 -10.85 -7.33
CA ALA A 294 -12.28 -9.81 -6.34
C ALA A 294 -11.11 -9.68 -5.36
N LEU A 295 -10.62 -8.44 -5.19
CA LEU A 295 -9.63 -8.08 -4.18
C LEU A 295 -10.19 -6.95 -3.31
N LEU A 296 -9.62 -6.76 -2.11
CA LEU A 296 -9.78 -5.50 -1.42
C LEU A 296 -9.24 -4.34 -2.29
N PRO A 297 -9.83 -3.14 -2.23
CA PRO A 297 -9.33 -2.00 -2.99
C PRO A 297 -7.85 -1.70 -2.74
N VAL A 298 -7.41 -1.70 -1.48
CA VAL A 298 -6.00 -1.52 -1.10
C VAL A 298 -5.09 -2.59 -1.73
N THR A 299 -5.50 -3.86 -1.69
CA THR A 299 -4.74 -4.97 -2.26
C THR A 299 -4.70 -4.91 -3.79
N TYR A 300 -5.79 -4.49 -4.44
CA TYR A 300 -5.81 -4.24 -5.89
C TYR A 300 -4.82 -3.13 -6.29
N GLN A 301 -4.78 -2.04 -5.54
CA GLN A 301 -3.84 -0.94 -5.78
C GLN A 301 -2.40 -1.41 -5.61
N ALA A 302 -2.10 -2.14 -4.53
CA ALA A 302 -0.79 -2.73 -4.28
C ALA A 302 -0.37 -3.73 -5.36
N MET A 303 -1.26 -4.61 -5.83
CA MET A 303 -0.97 -5.55 -6.92
C MET A 303 -0.50 -4.79 -8.18
N ASN A 304 -1.16 -3.69 -8.54
CA ASN A 304 -0.75 -2.91 -9.71
C ASN A 304 0.64 -2.28 -9.55
N LEU A 305 0.99 -1.84 -8.33
CA LEU A 305 2.35 -1.39 -8.03
C LEU A 305 3.34 -2.55 -8.13
N TYR A 306 3.02 -3.70 -7.53
CA TYR A 306 3.87 -4.88 -7.48
C TYR A 306 4.21 -5.44 -8.86
N LEU A 307 3.24 -5.49 -9.76
CA LEU A 307 3.46 -6.01 -11.11
C LEU A 307 4.20 -5.04 -12.03
N SER A 308 4.39 -3.78 -11.62
CA SER A 308 4.97 -2.73 -12.48
C SER A 308 6.21 -2.04 -11.92
N TYR A 309 6.54 -2.18 -10.63
CA TYR A 309 7.59 -1.37 -10.00
C TYR A 309 9.00 -1.63 -10.55
N GLN A 310 9.26 -2.84 -11.06
CA GLN A 310 10.53 -3.21 -11.69
C GLN A 310 10.55 -2.99 -13.22
N GLU A 311 9.42 -2.63 -13.84
CA GLU A 311 9.40 -2.35 -15.28
C GLU A 311 10.22 -1.09 -15.61
N GLU A 312 10.86 -1.05 -16.78
CA GLU A 312 11.71 0.10 -17.19
C GLU A 312 10.97 1.46 -17.17
N LYS A 313 9.67 1.43 -17.44
CA LYS A 313 8.80 2.62 -17.44
C LYS A 313 8.34 3.04 -16.03
N SER A 314 8.61 2.24 -15.00
CA SER A 314 8.19 2.55 -13.63
C SER A 314 8.79 3.87 -13.15
N GLU A 315 8.12 4.54 -12.22
CA GLU A 315 8.62 5.80 -11.67
C GLU A 315 9.89 5.61 -10.86
N ILE A 316 10.02 4.51 -10.11
CA ILE A 316 11.23 4.20 -9.34
C ILE A 316 12.42 4.00 -10.29
N ILE A 317 12.28 3.13 -11.31
CA ILE A 317 13.39 2.80 -12.21
C ILE A 317 13.83 4.04 -13.00
N ARG A 318 12.88 4.82 -13.52
CA ARG A 318 13.20 6.10 -14.21
C ARG A 318 13.88 7.10 -13.28
N TYR A 319 13.46 7.17 -12.01
CA TYR A 319 14.08 8.04 -11.03
C TYR A 319 15.51 7.61 -10.71
N ILE A 320 15.74 6.32 -10.46
CA ILE A 320 17.07 5.77 -10.19
C ILE A 320 18.02 6.07 -11.37
N LYS A 321 17.64 5.68 -12.60
CA LYS A 321 18.45 5.90 -13.82
C LYS A 321 18.91 7.35 -13.98
N LYS A 322 18.03 8.31 -13.66
CA LYS A 322 18.34 9.75 -13.77
C LYS A 322 19.26 10.27 -12.67
N ASN A 323 19.32 9.60 -11.52
CA ASN A 323 19.96 10.10 -10.31
C ASN A 323 21.07 9.17 -9.77
N LEU A 324 21.57 8.21 -10.55
CA LEU A 324 22.64 7.27 -10.15
C LEU A 324 23.88 7.94 -9.55
N HIS A 325 24.16 9.20 -9.91
CA HIS A 325 25.31 9.97 -9.42
C HIS A 325 25.10 10.58 -8.02
N LYS A 326 23.90 10.48 -7.43
CA LYS A 326 23.60 11.10 -6.14
C LYS A 326 24.06 10.23 -4.97
N GLU A 327 24.83 10.81 -4.04
CA GLU A 327 25.31 10.11 -2.84
C GLU A 327 24.18 9.66 -1.89
N ASN A 328 23.06 10.39 -1.82
CA ASN A 328 21.95 10.11 -0.89
C ASN A 328 20.72 9.50 -1.59
N LEU A 329 20.92 8.80 -2.71
CA LEU A 329 19.82 8.33 -3.56
C LEU A 329 18.83 7.42 -2.80
N VAL A 330 19.31 6.46 -2.01
CA VAL A 330 18.47 5.55 -1.22
C VAL A 330 17.55 6.32 -0.26
N ARG A 331 18.08 7.32 0.45
CA ARG A 331 17.30 8.15 1.36
C ARG A 331 16.22 8.97 0.63
N GLU A 332 16.55 9.47 -0.55
CA GLU A 332 15.55 10.15 -1.39
C GLU A 332 14.46 9.18 -1.86
N LEU A 333 14.81 7.95 -2.25
CA LEU A 333 13.85 6.94 -2.69
C LEU A 333 12.85 6.58 -1.59
N LEU A 334 13.34 6.32 -0.37
CA LEU A 334 12.51 6.05 0.82
C LEU A 334 11.50 7.17 1.08
N THR A 335 11.86 8.42 0.80
CA THR A 335 10.99 9.59 1.02
C THR A 335 10.01 9.81 -0.13
N LEU A 336 10.44 9.57 -1.37
CA LEU A 336 9.67 9.89 -2.58
C LEU A 336 8.71 8.79 -3.03
N PHE A 337 9.00 7.55 -2.66
CA PHE A 337 8.26 6.36 -3.09
C PHE A 337 7.71 5.52 -1.90
N PRO A 338 7.15 6.14 -0.84
CA PRO A 338 6.66 5.41 0.33
C PRO A 338 5.54 4.40 0.00
N GLN A 339 4.78 4.63 -1.07
CA GLN A 339 3.72 3.71 -1.54
C GLN A 339 4.19 2.29 -1.86
N TYR A 340 5.50 2.10 -2.06
CA TYR A 340 6.05 0.78 -2.36
C TYR A 340 6.48 0.01 -1.11
N GLY A 341 6.67 0.67 0.03
CA GLY A 341 7.12 0.01 1.27
C GLY A 341 8.48 -0.69 1.17
N LEU A 342 9.33 -0.29 0.21
CA LEU A 342 10.66 -0.87 0.03
C LEU A 342 11.64 -0.25 1.03
N GLY A 343 12.47 -1.09 1.63
CA GLY A 343 13.59 -0.72 2.48
C GLY A 343 14.86 -0.34 1.71
N ASP A 344 15.88 0.05 2.47
CA ASP A 344 17.20 0.46 1.98
C ASP A 344 17.87 -0.61 1.12
N LEU A 345 17.97 -1.85 1.62
CA LEU A 345 18.61 -2.96 0.91
C LEU A 345 17.95 -3.23 -0.45
N GLN A 346 16.61 -3.18 -0.53
CA GLN A 346 15.91 -3.40 -1.79
C GLN A 346 16.22 -2.29 -2.80
N TYR A 347 16.26 -1.03 -2.36
CA TYR A 347 16.67 0.07 -3.22
C TYR A 347 18.14 -0.03 -3.64
N GLU A 348 19.04 -0.46 -2.75
CA GLU A 348 20.45 -0.73 -3.09
C GLU A 348 20.57 -1.80 -4.17
N TRP A 349 19.88 -2.93 -4.02
CA TRP A 349 19.87 -3.99 -5.04
C TRP A 349 19.30 -3.52 -6.38
N MET A 350 18.26 -2.68 -6.36
CA MET A 350 17.73 -2.06 -7.58
C MET A 350 18.76 -1.14 -8.25
N ILE A 351 19.48 -0.32 -7.48
CA ILE A 351 20.52 0.57 -7.98
C ILE A 351 21.66 -0.26 -8.59
N GLU A 352 22.17 -1.27 -7.88
CA GLU A 352 23.24 -2.16 -8.36
C GLU A 352 22.86 -2.86 -9.68
N ALA A 353 21.62 -3.36 -9.78
CA ALA A 353 21.12 -4.01 -10.98
C ALA A 353 21.10 -3.05 -12.18
N ILE A 354 20.62 -1.81 -11.98
CA ILE A 354 20.57 -0.77 -13.01
C ILE A 354 21.98 -0.34 -13.43
N GLU A 355 22.89 -0.10 -12.48
CA GLU A 355 24.28 0.25 -12.80
C GLU A 355 24.97 -0.83 -13.64
N THR A 356 24.71 -2.09 -13.31
CA THR A 356 25.26 -3.23 -14.05
C THR A 356 24.72 -3.29 -15.47
N GLU A 357 23.43 -3.04 -15.65
CA GLU A 357 22.79 -2.99 -16.98
C GLU A 357 23.33 -1.83 -17.83
N GLU A 358 23.49 -0.63 -17.26
CA GLU A 358 24.02 0.55 -17.95
C GLU A 358 25.49 0.35 -18.35
N LYS A 359 26.32 -0.25 -17.48
CA LYS A 359 27.71 -0.60 -17.82
C LYS A 359 27.80 -1.57 -19.00
N ARG A 360 26.86 -2.54 -19.11
CA ARG A 360 26.79 -3.49 -20.24
C ARG A 360 26.37 -2.84 -21.56
N LYS A 361 25.68 -1.70 -21.55
CA LYS A 361 25.27 -0.97 -22.77
C LYS A 361 26.37 -0.09 -23.37
N VAL A 362 27.41 0.22 -22.59
CA VAL A 362 28.53 1.08 -22.98
C VAL A 362 29.73 0.26 -23.52
N LEU A 363 29.74 -1.05 -23.26
CA LEU A 363 30.65 -2.05 -23.84
C LEU A 363 30.08 -2.61 -25.14
#